data_AF-A0A6I7LT51-F1
#
_entry.id   AF-A0A6I7LT51-F1
#
_cell.length_a   1.000
_cell.length_b   1.000
_cell.length_c   1.000
_cell.angle_alpha   90.00
_cell.angle_beta   90.00
_cell.angle_gamma   90.00
#
_symmetry.space_group_name_H-M   'P 1'
#
loop_
_entity.id
_entity.type
_entity.pdbx_description
1 polymer ?
#
loop_
_entity_poly.entity_id
_entity_poly.type
_entity_poly.pdbx_seq_one_letter_code
_entity_poly.pdbx_strand_id
1 'polypeptide(L)'
;MAENEEKGTVKQPSADPDYRYKYLGFEVKPGKIGDLFKSDSEKESWIKRMLDKRKQGAKLREHNSLEVPRVASYEKIVLTITSIILVLSLFLPWFSGYKEIVIESKPTTQEVTGGTGTEAGTTDEHGFSSISAVQKRQEIRREYYSMSALGALISFGDVGGKVFSSGFALMLTGLFILIYMLACIGLAVMTLKALYGFKGDPDSFALNLKKILKWNWILVAIWGFCLILSSFGADYSFNPAGGLAQLGKSYGIGTYIGILGYGFYLALAAGIMNAVKASEI
;
A
#
# COMPACT_ATOMS: atom_id res chain seq x y z
N MET A 1 -20.04 -55.50 -6.72
CA MET A 1 -18.59 -55.72 -6.62
C MET A 1 -17.94 -54.36 -6.69
N ALA A 2 -17.53 -53.81 -5.54
CA ALA A 2 -16.79 -52.56 -5.44
C ALA A 2 -15.60 -52.87 -4.52
N GLU A 3 -14.39 -52.91 -5.09
CA GLU A 3 -13.15 -53.11 -4.35
C GLU A 3 -12.79 -51.81 -3.63
N ASN A 4 -12.70 -51.90 -2.30
CA ASN A 4 -12.13 -50.85 -1.46
C ASN A 4 -10.60 -50.98 -1.51
N GLU A 5 -9.93 -50.01 -2.11
CA GLU A 5 -8.48 -49.85 -2.00
C GLU A 5 -8.13 -49.27 -0.61
N GLU A 6 -7.71 -50.14 0.31
CA GLU A 6 -7.09 -49.74 1.58
C GLU A 6 -5.75 -49.06 1.32
N LYS A 7 -5.71 -47.74 1.53
CA LYS A 7 -4.46 -46.97 1.56
C LYS A 7 -3.65 -47.34 2.80
N GLY A 8 -2.63 -48.18 2.61
CA GLY A 8 -1.64 -48.52 3.62
C GLY A 8 -0.98 -47.26 4.19
N THR A 9 -1.20 -47.01 5.48
CA THR A 9 -0.46 -46.00 6.25
C THR A 9 1.01 -46.38 6.30
N VAL A 10 1.85 -45.60 5.60
CA VAL A 10 3.30 -45.67 5.72
C VAL A 10 3.68 -45.35 7.16
N LYS A 11 4.05 -46.36 7.94
CA LYS A 11 4.64 -46.17 9.27
C LYS A 11 5.90 -45.32 9.10
N GLN A 12 5.88 -44.08 9.60
CA GLN A 12 7.09 -43.28 9.69
C GLN A 12 8.11 -44.06 10.54
N PRO A 13 9.36 -44.22 10.08
CA PRO A 13 10.38 -44.88 10.87
C PRO A 13 10.52 -44.17 12.21
N SER A 14 10.41 -44.92 13.31
CA SER A 14 10.65 -44.40 14.66
C SER A 14 12.00 -43.71 14.68
N ALA A 15 12.03 -42.44 15.07
CA ALA A 15 13.23 -41.63 15.13
C ALA A 15 14.33 -42.38 15.90
N ASP A 16 15.32 -42.85 15.17
CA ASP A 16 16.50 -43.53 15.70
C ASP A 16 17.20 -42.56 16.68
N PRO A 17 17.34 -42.93 17.97
CA PRO A 17 17.85 -42.02 19.01
C PRO A 17 19.27 -41.49 18.71
N ASP A 18 20.05 -42.15 17.85
CA ASP A 18 21.36 -41.68 17.42
C ASP A 18 21.31 -40.47 16.46
N TYR A 19 20.17 -40.21 15.82
CA TYR A 19 20.00 -39.06 14.93
C TYR A 19 19.53 -37.78 15.64
N ARG A 20 19.23 -37.83 16.95
CA ARG A 20 18.79 -36.65 17.73
C ARG A 20 19.86 -35.55 17.85
N TYR A 21 21.12 -35.84 17.60
CA TYR A 21 22.23 -34.92 17.83
C TYR A 21 22.86 -34.32 16.57
N LYS A 22 22.34 -34.64 15.38
CA LYS A 22 22.70 -33.94 14.13
C LYS A 22 21.93 -32.63 14.02
N TYR A 23 22.22 -31.67 14.90
CA TYR A 23 21.73 -30.30 14.73
C TYR A 23 22.69 -29.53 13.81
N LEU A 24 22.18 -29.06 12.68
CA LEU A 24 22.83 -28.06 11.82
C LEU A 24 24.29 -28.39 11.41
N GLY A 25 24.59 -29.65 11.10
CA GLY A 25 25.90 -30.05 10.57
C GLY A 25 27.03 -30.11 11.61
N PHE A 26 26.72 -30.11 12.91
CA PHE A 26 27.70 -30.36 13.96
C PHE A 26 27.44 -31.73 14.59
N GLU A 27 28.48 -32.57 14.65
CA GLU A 27 28.48 -33.76 15.52
C GLU A 27 28.62 -33.30 16.96
N VAL A 28 27.49 -33.23 17.67
CA VAL A 28 27.52 -32.96 19.11
C VAL A 28 27.94 -34.26 19.79
N LYS A 29 29.21 -34.38 20.18
CA LYS A 29 29.67 -35.47 21.05
C LYS A 29 29.22 -35.16 22.48
N PRO A 30 28.29 -35.93 23.08
CA PRO A 30 27.92 -35.75 24.47
C PRO A 30 29.12 -36.14 25.36
N GLY A 31 29.66 -35.18 26.12
CA GLY A 31 30.80 -35.39 27.04
C GLY A 31 31.70 -34.18 27.15
N LYS A 32 32.70 -34.23 28.06
CA LYS A 32 33.78 -33.24 28.08
C LYS A 32 34.63 -33.46 26.83
N ILE A 33 34.62 -32.48 25.93
CA ILE A 33 35.55 -32.45 24.79
C ILE A 33 36.95 -32.46 25.38
N GLY A 34 37.72 -33.52 25.12
CA GLY A 34 39.14 -33.57 25.46
C GLY A 34 39.88 -32.43 24.77
N ASP A 35 41.05 -32.05 25.27
CA ASP A 35 41.79 -30.94 24.69
C ASP A 35 42.03 -31.18 23.19
N LEU A 36 41.60 -30.22 22.38
CA LEU A 36 41.64 -30.31 20.91
C LEU A 36 43.07 -30.24 20.38
N PHE A 37 43.99 -29.74 21.21
CA PHE A 37 45.39 -29.52 20.87
C PHE A 37 46.26 -30.52 21.63
N LYS A 38 47.30 -31.03 20.98
CA LYS A 38 48.24 -31.97 21.61
C LYS A 38 49.21 -31.26 22.57
N SER A 39 49.35 -29.94 22.44
CA SER A 39 50.24 -29.11 23.25
C SER A 39 49.80 -27.64 23.26
N ASP A 40 50.23 -26.90 24.27
CA ASP A 40 50.00 -25.45 24.36
C ASP A 40 50.63 -24.66 23.21
N SER A 41 51.77 -25.11 22.68
CA SER A 41 52.43 -24.43 21.54
C SER A 41 51.63 -24.58 20.24
N GLU A 42 50.99 -25.74 20.02
CA GLU A 42 50.12 -25.96 18.87
C GLU A 42 48.91 -25.02 18.94
N LYS A 43 48.31 -24.90 20.12
CA LYS A 43 47.20 -24.00 20.41
C LYS A 43 47.57 -22.54 20.15
N GLU A 44 48.71 -22.07 20.65
CA GLU A 44 49.18 -20.70 20.40
C GLU A 44 49.45 -20.45 18.91
N SER A 45 50.10 -21.39 18.21
CA SER A 45 50.36 -21.28 16.78
C SER A 45 49.07 -21.21 15.95
N TRP A 46 48.03 -21.92 16.39
CA TRP A 46 46.74 -21.92 15.74
C TRP A 46 45.97 -20.64 16.02
N ILE A 47 45.95 -20.16 17.27
CA ILE A 47 45.34 -18.87 17.64
C ILE A 47 46.00 -17.73 16.85
N LYS A 48 47.33 -17.72 16.74
CA LYS A 48 48.07 -16.70 15.99
C LYS A 48 47.74 -16.74 14.50
N ARG A 49 47.69 -17.93 13.89
CA ARG A 49 47.22 -18.11 12.50
C ARG A 49 45.78 -17.65 12.30
N MET A 50 44.88 -17.91 13.24
CA MET A 50 43.49 -17.45 13.17
C MET A 50 43.37 -15.93 13.32
N LEU A 51 44.16 -15.32 14.20
CA LEU A 51 44.24 -13.86 14.35
C LEU A 51 44.82 -13.19 13.11
N ASP A 52 45.87 -13.75 12.50
CA ASP A 52 46.47 -13.21 11.28
C ASP A 52 45.52 -13.38 10.08
N LYS A 53 44.83 -14.52 9.95
CA LYS A 53 43.74 -14.69 8.98
C LYS A 53 42.64 -13.65 9.19
N ARG A 54 42.25 -13.37 10.44
CA ARG A 54 41.25 -12.36 10.77
C ARG A 54 41.72 -10.94 10.40
N LYS A 55 42.99 -10.61 10.64
CA LYS A 55 43.59 -9.33 10.26
C LYS A 55 43.69 -9.16 8.74
N GLN A 56 43.94 -10.25 8.01
CA GLN A 56 43.97 -10.27 6.54
C GLN A 56 42.57 -10.28 5.91
N GLY A 57 41.50 -10.30 6.72
CA GLY A 57 40.12 -10.42 6.21
C GLY A 57 39.81 -11.79 5.62
N ALA A 58 40.67 -12.79 5.84
CA ALA A 58 40.48 -14.15 5.37
C ALA A 58 39.28 -14.77 6.08
N LYS A 59 38.30 -15.17 5.27
CA LYS A 59 37.03 -15.74 5.70
C LYS A 59 37.27 -17.08 6.39
N LEU A 60 36.73 -17.24 7.60
CA LEU A 60 36.99 -18.39 8.47
C LEU A 60 36.36 -19.70 7.97
N ARG A 61 35.44 -19.63 7.00
CA ARG A 61 34.83 -20.78 6.31
C ARG A 61 34.46 -20.39 4.88
N GLU A 62 35.00 -21.10 3.90
CA GLU A 62 34.69 -20.91 2.47
C GLU A 62 33.20 -21.20 2.14
N HIS A 63 32.50 -21.93 3.02
CA HIS A 63 31.07 -22.27 2.89
C HIS A 63 30.23 -21.81 4.09
N ASN A 64 30.47 -20.62 4.63
CA ASN A 64 29.59 -20.08 5.66
C ASN A 64 28.34 -19.46 5.00
N SER A 65 27.16 -20.07 5.21
CA SER A 65 25.88 -19.48 4.78
C SER A 65 25.63 -18.10 5.41
N LEU A 66 26.33 -17.78 6.51
CA LEU A 66 26.34 -16.48 7.16
C LEU A 66 26.98 -15.36 6.32
N GLU A 67 27.75 -15.69 5.27
CA GLU A 67 28.41 -14.70 4.40
C GLU A 67 27.66 -14.46 3.09
N VAL A 68 26.55 -15.15 2.85
CA VAL A 68 25.65 -14.79 1.75
C VAL A 68 25.16 -13.37 2.04
N PRO A 69 25.36 -12.41 1.13
CA PRO A 69 24.90 -11.05 1.35
C PRO A 69 23.41 -11.10 1.66
N ARG A 70 23.03 -10.72 2.90
CA ARG A 70 21.63 -10.74 3.35
C ARG A 70 20.73 -9.89 2.46
N VAL A 71 21.33 -8.95 1.72
CA VAL A 71 20.65 -8.13 0.72
C VAL A 71 21.31 -8.35 -0.63
N ALA A 72 20.64 -9.09 -1.50
CA ALA A 72 21.14 -9.38 -2.84
C ALA A 72 21.05 -8.14 -3.75
N SER A 73 21.88 -8.09 -4.80
CA SER A 73 21.91 -6.93 -5.72
C SER A 73 20.56 -6.67 -6.40
N TYR A 74 19.80 -7.72 -6.73
CA TYR A 74 18.47 -7.57 -7.33
C TYR A 74 17.47 -6.93 -6.36
N GLU A 75 17.59 -7.19 -5.06
CA GLU A 75 16.73 -6.59 -4.04
C GLU A 75 17.00 -5.10 -3.92
N LYS A 76 18.27 -4.69 -4.06
CA LYS A 76 18.62 -3.26 -4.11
C LYS A 76 17.97 -2.57 -5.30
N ILE A 77 17.93 -3.23 -6.46
CA ILE A 77 17.25 -2.71 -7.66
C ILE A 77 15.75 -2.57 -7.38
N VAL A 78 15.11 -3.61 -6.83
CA VAL A 78 13.67 -3.58 -6.48
C VAL A 78 13.38 -2.46 -5.49
N LEU A 79 14.13 -2.34 -4.39
CA LEU A 79 13.94 -1.29 -3.38
C LEU A 79 14.18 0.12 -3.93
N THR A 80 15.06 0.25 -4.93
CA THR A 80 15.30 1.51 -5.62
C THR A 80 14.11 1.88 -6.51
N ILE A 81 13.62 0.93 -7.31
CA ILE A 81 12.44 1.11 -8.16
C ILE A 81 11.22 1.46 -7.32
N THR A 82 10.95 0.73 -6.24
CA THR A 82 9.80 1.01 -5.36
C THR A 82 9.93 2.37 -4.69
N SER A 83 11.14 2.79 -4.28
CA SER A 83 11.36 4.13 -3.71
C SER A 83 11.15 5.24 -4.74
N ILE A 84 11.54 5.02 -6.01
CA ILE A 84 11.27 5.96 -7.11
C ILE A 84 9.76 6.01 -7.39
N ILE A 85 9.08 4.86 -7.47
CA ILE A 85 7.62 4.79 -7.65
C ILE A 85 6.91 5.52 -6.51
N LEU A 86 7.36 5.35 -5.26
CA LEU A 86 6.79 6.03 -4.09
C LEU A 86 6.81 7.56 -4.27
N VAL A 87 7.90 8.12 -4.79
CA VAL A 87 8.00 9.57 -5.09
C VAL A 87 7.20 9.97 -6.32
N LEU A 88 7.34 9.23 -7.43
CA LEU A 88 6.62 9.52 -8.67
C LEU A 88 5.10 9.46 -8.49
N SER A 89 4.62 8.60 -7.59
CA SER A 89 3.20 8.48 -7.27
C SER A 89 2.58 9.80 -6.81
N LEU A 90 3.36 10.70 -6.19
CA LEU A 90 2.89 12.00 -5.69
C LEU A 90 2.51 12.97 -6.82
N PHE A 91 3.03 12.75 -8.03
CA PHE A 91 2.70 13.51 -9.23
C PHE A 91 1.47 12.96 -9.96
N LEU A 92 1.07 11.72 -9.64
CA LEU A 92 -0.11 11.09 -10.20
C LEU A 92 -1.37 11.56 -9.45
N PRO A 93 -2.57 11.45 -10.06
CA PRO A 93 -3.85 11.63 -9.40
C PRO A 93 -3.99 10.82 -8.10
N TRP A 94 -4.00 11.52 -6.97
CA TRP A 94 -4.24 10.97 -5.63
C TRP A 94 -5.68 11.11 -5.19
N PHE A 95 -6.34 12.16 -5.66
CA PHE A 95 -7.74 12.40 -5.42
C PHE A 95 -8.46 12.50 -6.76
N SER A 96 -9.53 11.75 -6.92
CA SER A 96 -10.43 11.79 -8.06
C SER A 96 -11.85 12.03 -7.59
N GLY A 97 -12.55 12.93 -8.26
CA GLY A 97 -13.95 13.23 -7.99
C GLY A 97 -14.69 13.52 -9.28
N TYR A 98 -16.01 13.62 -9.21
CA TYR A 98 -16.80 14.19 -10.30
C TYR A 98 -17.84 15.17 -9.80
N LYS A 99 -18.11 16.17 -10.64
CA LYS A 99 -19.21 17.11 -10.49
C LYS A 99 -20.33 16.70 -11.44
N GLU A 100 -21.55 16.61 -10.93
CA GLU A 100 -22.73 16.41 -11.76
C GLU A 100 -23.32 17.77 -12.12
N ILE A 101 -23.44 18.02 -13.42
CA ILE A 101 -24.10 19.20 -13.97
C ILE A 101 -25.39 18.70 -14.62
N VAL A 102 -26.52 19.07 -14.03
CA VAL A 102 -27.84 18.80 -14.60
C VAL A 102 -28.09 19.87 -15.65
N ILE A 103 -28.01 19.48 -16.93
CA ILE A 103 -28.34 20.38 -18.03
C ILE A 103 -29.84 20.30 -18.23
N GLU A 104 -30.54 21.34 -17.79
CA GLU A 104 -31.94 21.51 -18.16
C GLU A 104 -32.00 21.93 -19.64
N SER A 105 -32.26 20.96 -20.53
CA SER A 105 -32.55 21.25 -21.93
C SER A 105 -33.70 22.26 -21.98
N LYS A 106 -33.53 23.44 -22.59
CA LYS A 106 -34.70 24.28 -22.87
C LYS A 106 -35.65 23.46 -23.73
N PRO A 107 -36.97 23.47 -23.46
CA PRO A 107 -37.90 22.82 -24.38
C PRO A 107 -37.69 23.46 -25.74
N THR A 108 -37.20 22.68 -26.70
CA THR A 108 -37.26 23.09 -28.10
C THR A 108 -38.73 23.15 -28.43
N THR A 109 -39.31 24.35 -28.38
CA THR A 109 -40.58 24.62 -29.03
C THR A 109 -40.33 24.29 -30.50
N GLN A 110 -40.72 23.10 -30.92
CA GLN A 110 -40.95 22.88 -32.33
C GLN A 110 -42.07 23.85 -32.69
N GLU A 111 -41.72 25.00 -33.29
CA GLU A 111 -42.68 25.71 -34.12
C GLU A 111 -43.12 24.72 -35.18
N VAL A 112 -44.26 24.07 -34.93
CA VAL A 112 -45.02 23.41 -35.98
C VAL A 112 -45.54 24.54 -36.86
N THR A 113 -44.70 24.99 -37.78
CA THR A 113 -45.11 25.91 -38.83
C THR A 113 -46.01 25.12 -39.78
N GLY A 114 -47.31 25.35 -39.68
CA GLY A 114 -48.27 25.04 -40.74
C GLY A 114 -49.20 23.86 -40.45
N GLY A 115 -50.39 24.19 -39.97
CA GLY A 115 -51.50 23.25 -39.87
C GLY A 115 -52.67 23.85 -39.12
N THR A 116 -53.35 24.83 -39.72
CA THR A 116 -54.69 25.28 -39.28
C THR A 116 -55.66 24.09 -39.35
N GLY A 117 -55.80 23.39 -38.24
CA GLY A 117 -56.81 22.37 -38.00
C GLY A 117 -57.38 22.57 -36.60
N THR A 118 -58.56 23.16 -36.53
CA THR A 118 -59.37 23.22 -35.33
C THR A 118 -59.90 21.81 -35.06
N GLU A 119 -59.23 21.04 -34.20
CA GLU A 119 -59.80 19.80 -33.67
C GLU A 119 -59.89 19.86 -32.16
N ALA A 120 -61.15 19.83 -31.72
CA ALA A 120 -61.59 19.71 -30.36
C ALA A 120 -61.10 18.39 -29.77
N GLY A 121 -60.79 18.41 -28.47
CA GLY A 121 -60.49 17.21 -27.71
C GLY A 121 -61.64 16.22 -27.79
N THR A 122 -61.41 15.09 -28.45
CA THR A 122 -62.21 13.88 -28.31
C THR A 122 -61.73 13.14 -27.06
N THR A 123 -62.57 13.18 -26.03
CA THR A 123 -62.50 12.30 -24.87
C THR A 123 -62.95 10.91 -25.32
N ASP A 124 -62.04 9.93 -25.38
CA ASP A 124 -62.43 8.54 -25.62
C ASP A 124 -63.22 8.00 -24.42
N GLU A 125 -64.38 7.39 -24.67
CA GLU A 125 -65.31 6.84 -23.66
C GLU A 125 -64.74 5.66 -22.84
N HIS A 126 -63.48 5.27 -23.07
CA HIS A 126 -62.78 4.23 -22.31
C HIS A 126 -61.91 4.74 -21.16
N GLY A 127 -61.99 6.04 -20.81
CA GLY A 127 -61.40 6.56 -19.58
C GLY A 127 -59.86 6.54 -19.53
N PHE A 128 -59.19 6.41 -20.68
CA PHE A 128 -57.73 6.50 -20.77
C PHE A 128 -57.34 7.87 -21.30
N SER A 129 -57.12 8.83 -20.39
CA SER A 129 -56.38 10.04 -20.73
C SER A 129 -54.96 9.63 -21.11
N SER A 130 -54.56 9.78 -22.37
CA SER A 130 -53.18 9.60 -22.78
C SER A 130 -52.33 10.74 -22.20
N ILE A 131 -51.88 10.56 -20.96
CA ILE A 131 -50.88 11.39 -20.30
C ILE A 131 -49.55 11.10 -21.02
N SER A 132 -49.40 11.62 -22.24
CA SER A 132 -48.08 11.83 -22.84
C SER A 132 -47.46 13.07 -22.19
N ALA A 133 -47.30 13.02 -20.86
CA ALA A 133 -46.39 13.91 -20.18
C ALA A 133 -45.01 13.58 -20.75
N VAL A 134 -44.54 14.40 -21.69
CA VAL A 134 -43.17 14.37 -22.18
C VAL A 134 -42.30 14.62 -20.95
N GLN A 135 -41.91 13.53 -20.26
CA GLN A 135 -40.99 13.60 -19.15
C GLN A 135 -39.69 14.14 -19.73
N LYS A 136 -39.43 15.41 -19.43
CA LYS A 136 -38.22 16.12 -19.82
C LYS A 136 -37.04 15.31 -19.32
N ARG A 137 -36.37 14.57 -20.22
CA ARG A 137 -35.21 13.76 -19.88
C ARG A 137 -34.11 14.72 -19.43
N GLN A 138 -33.79 14.69 -18.13
CA GLN A 138 -32.65 15.42 -17.59
C GLN A 138 -31.38 14.78 -18.16
N GLU A 139 -30.55 15.60 -18.79
CA GLU A 139 -29.23 15.18 -19.22
C GLU A 139 -28.25 15.45 -18.08
N ILE A 140 -27.75 14.37 -17.47
CA ILE A 140 -26.75 14.45 -16.40
C ILE A 140 -25.37 14.34 -17.04
N ARG A 141 -24.61 15.44 -17.04
CA ARG A 141 -23.21 15.44 -17.46
C ARG A 141 -22.31 15.33 -16.24
N ARG A 142 -21.33 14.41 -16.29
CA ARG A 142 -20.30 14.24 -15.26
C ARG A 142 -18.99 14.85 -15.73
N GLU A 143 -18.48 15.81 -14.98
CA GLU A 143 -17.16 16.39 -15.18
C GLU A 143 -16.20 15.80 -14.15
N TYR A 144 -15.19 15.08 -14.63
CA TYR A 144 -14.20 14.43 -13.78
C TYR A 144 -13.11 15.42 -13.40
N TYR A 145 -12.81 15.47 -12.11
CA TYR A 145 -11.71 16.24 -11.54
C TYR A 145 -10.68 15.29 -10.95
N SER A 146 -9.41 15.60 -11.14
CA SER A 146 -8.31 14.86 -10.53
C SER A 146 -7.27 15.81 -9.98
N MET A 147 -6.72 15.47 -8.83
CA MET A 147 -5.70 16.25 -8.15
C MET A 147 -4.56 15.33 -7.71
N SER A 148 -3.33 15.72 -8.02
CA SER A 148 -2.14 15.02 -7.54
C SER A 148 -1.87 15.33 -6.06
N ALA A 149 -1.02 14.54 -5.40
CA ALA A 149 -0.65 14.80 -4.00
C ALA A 149 0.00 16.17 -3.83
N LEU A 150 0.90 16.53 -4.75
CA LEU A 150 1.53 17.85 -4.76
C LEU A 150 0.52 18.98 -5.03
N GLY A 151 -0.42 18.76 -5.94
CA GLY A 151 -1.52 19.70 -6.17
C GLY A 151 -2.36 19.91 -4.91
N ALA A 152 -2.63 18.83 -4.16
CA ALA A 152 -3.34 18.88 -2.89
C ALA A 152 -2.55 19.61 -1.79
N LEU A 153 -1.23 19.41 -1.71
CA LEU A 153 -0.36 20.14 -0.78
C LEU A 153 -0.33 21.65 -1.07
N ILE A 154 -0.24 22.05 -2.35
CA ILE A 154 -0.29 23.47 -2.74
C ILE A 154 -1.68 24.05 -2.45
N SER A 155 -2.74 23.27 -2.71
CA SER A 155 -4.12 23.68 -2.47
C SER A 155 -4.55 23.56 -1.01
N PHE A 156 -3.66 23.15 -0.11
CA PHE A 156 -3.96 22.90 1.29
C PHE A 156 -4.42 24.17 2.03
N GLY A 157 -4.05 25.36 1.57
CA GLY A 157 -4.58 26.61 2.14
C GLY A 157 -6.10 26.73 2.00
N ASP A 158 -6.63 26.59 0.78
CA ASP A 158 -8.08 26.74 0.52
C ASP A 158 -8.87 25.44 0.82
N VAL A 159 -8.37 24.29 0.36
CA VAL A 159 -9.02 23.00 0.57
C VAL A 159 -8.88 22.55 2.02
N GLY A 160 -7.69 22.75 2.61
CA GLY A 160 -7.46 22.42 4.01
C GLY A 160 -8.36 23.24 4.92
N GLY A 161 -8.56 24.54 4.68
CA GLY A 161 -9.51 25.34 5.46
C GLY A 161 -10.89 24.68 5.59
N LYS A 162 -11.43 24.16 4.47
CA LYS A 162 -12.73 23.45 4.41
C LYS A 162 -12.70 22.08 5.09
N VAL A 163 -11.57 21.37 5.01
CA VAL A 163 -11.34 20.06 5.63
C VAL A 163 -11.17 20.20 7.15
N PHE A 164 -10.39 21.17 7.63
CA PHE A 164 -10.15 21.41 9.05
C PHE A 164 -11.33 22.08 9.75
N SER A 165 -12.17 22.82 9.03
CA SER A 165 -13.43 23.37 9.58
C SER A 165 -14.56 22.34 9.63
N SER A 166 -14.37 21.13 9.13
CA SER A 166 -15.42 20.10 9.08
C SER A 166 -15.41 19.22 10.34
N GLY A 167 -16.24 18.17 10.38
CA GLY A 167 -16.29 17.27 11.53
C GLY A 167 -14.93 16.67 11.91
N PHE A 168 -14.76 16.37 13.19
CA PHE A 168 -13.50 15.90 13.79
C PHE A 168 -12.85 14.73 13.04
N ALA A 169 -13.63 13.76 12.57
CA ALA A 169 -13.10 12.60 11.82
C ALA A 169 -12.45 13.00 10.49
N LEU A 170 -13.03 13.99 9.79
CA LEU A 170 -12.54 14.46 8.50
C LEU A 170 -11.29 15.34 8.70
N MET A 171 -11.28 16.17 9.75
CA MET A 171 -10.10 16.92 10.18
C MET A 171 -8.90 15.99 10.45
N LEU A 172 -9.11 14.93 11.24
CA LEU A 172 -8.05 13.95 11.52
C LEU A 172 -7.62 13.22 10.24
N THR A 173 -8.56 12.78 9.40
CA THR A 173 -8.24 12.12 8.13
C THR A 173 -7.35 13.03 7.27
N GLY A 174 -7.69 14.31 7.13
CA GLY A 174 -6.89 15.28 6.38
C GLY A 174 -5.47 15.44 6.95
N LEU A 175 -5.34 15.51 8.28
CA LEU A 175 -4.03 15.55 8.95
C LEU A 175 -3.20 14.29 8.68
N PHE A 176 -3.81 13.11 8.79
CA PHE A 176 -3.14 11.84 8.56
C PHE A 176 -2.72 11.66 7.10
N ILE A 177 -3.55 12.08 6.14
CA ILE A 177 -3.20 12.09 4.73
C ILE A 177 -2.03 13.05 4.45
N LEU A 178 -1.97 14.21 5.13
CA LEU A 178 -0.81 15.10 5.02
C LEU A 178 0.47 14.46 5.55
N ILE A 179 0.40 13.81 6.73
CA ILE A 179 1.53 13.06 7.29
C ILE A 179 1.94 11.93 6.34
N TYR A 180 0.98 11.24 5.74
CA TYR A 180 1.21 10.18 4.75
C TYR A 180 2.00 10.71 3.55
N MET A 181 1.59 11.85 2.97
CA MET A 181 2.29 12.47 1.83
C MET A 181 3.75 12.82 2.17
N LEU A 182 3.98 13.42 3.34
CA LEU A 182 5.34 13.73 3.81
C LEU A 182 6.15 12.46 4.07
N ALA A 183 5.52 11.42 4.63
CA ALA A 183 6.16 10.14 4.86
C ALA A 183 6.56 9.45 3.56
N CYS A 184 5.78 9.53 2.49
CA CYS A 184 6.18 9.00 1.17
C CYS A 184 7.52 9.58 0.69
N ILE A 185 7.70 10.90 0.79
CA ILE A 185 8.96 11.56 0.40
C ILE A 185 10.08 11.16 1.36
N GLY A 186 9.84 11.29 2.67
CA GLY A 186 10.85 11.02 3.69
C GLY A 186 11.35 9.57 3.67
N LEU A 187 10.44 8.60 3.56
CA LEU A 187 10.77 7.18 3.53
C LEU A 187 11.50 6.79 2.24
N ALA A 188 11.10 7.32 1.08
CA ALA A 188 11.83 7.08 -0.17
C ALA A 188 13.28 7.57 -0.07
N VAL A 189 13.48 8.81 0.39
CA VAL A 189 14.82 9.40 0.53
C VAL A 189 15.65 8.64 1.57
N MET A 190 15.06 8.28 2.71
CA MET A 190 15.75 7.50 3.74
C MET A 190 16.14 6.11 3.25
N THR A 191 15.26 5.40 2.53
CA THR A 191 15.57 4.07 1.97
C THR A 191 16.69 4.17 0.92
N LEU A 192 16.62 5.14 0.01
CA LEU A 192 17.68 5.36 -1.00
C LEU A 192 19.01 5.72 -0.34
N LYS A 193 19.00 6.60 0.66
CA LYS A 193 20.19 6.94 1.45
C LYS A 193 20.74 5.73 2.21
N ALA A 194 19.89 4.87 2.74
CA ALA A 194 20.32 3.64 3.41
C ALA A 194 20.98 2.66 2.44
N LEU A 195 20.40 2.48 1.25
CA LEU A 195 20.88 1.57 0.23
C LEU A 195 22.27 1.95 -0.32
N TYR A 196 22.49 3.25 -0.55
CA TYR A 196 23.69 3.74 -1.23
C TYR A 196 24.68 4.48 -0.31
N GLY A 197 24.24 4.91 0.87
CA GLY A 197 25.03 5.74 1.79
C GLY A 197 25.65 4.99 2.96
N PHE A 198 25.11 3.83 3.35
CA PHE A 198 25.67 3.05 4.46
C PHE A 198 26.90 2.26 4.02
N LYS A 199 28.01 2.48 4.74
CA LYS A 199 29.25 1.72 4.64
C LYS A 199 29.41 0.86 5.90
N GLY A 200 30.03 -0.31 5.77
CA GLY A 200 30.31 -1.21 6.89
C GLY A 200 30.08 -2.67 6.55
N ASP A 201 30.12 -3.52 7.57
CA ASP A 201 29.90 -4.95 7.43
C ASP A 201 28.50 -5.27 6.88
N PRO A 202 28.34 -6.30 6.04
CA PRO A 202 27.05 -6.67 5.44
C PRO A 202 25.91 -6.86 6.46
N ASP A 203 26.23 -7.40 7.64
CA ASP A 203 25.27 -7.59 8.73
C ASP A 203 24.81 -6.27 9.34
N SER A 204 25.74 -5.35 9.61
CA SER A 204 25.40 -4.01 10.13
C SER A 204 24.59 -3.22 9.10
N PHE A 205 24.92 -3.35 7.82
CA PHE A 205 24.15 -2.78 6.73
C PHE A 205 22.71 -3.31 6.72
N ALA A 206 22.53 -4.63 6.77
CA ALA A 206 21.22 -5.27 6.74
C ALA A 206 20.36 -4.87 7.94
N LEU A 207 20.92 -4.83 9.15
CA LEU A 207 20.19 -4.42 10.36
C LEU A 207 19.75 -2.95 10.30
N ASN A 208 20.60 -2.05 9.82
CA ASN A 208 20.25 -0.64 9.65
C ASN A 208 19.19 -0.45 8.55
N LEU A 209 19.33 -1.16 7.43
CA LEU A 209 18.34 -1.14 6.36
C LEU A 209 16.98 -1.66 6.85
N LYS A 210 16.96 -2.78 7.59
CA LYS A 210 15.76 -3.32 8.24
C LYS A 210 15.06 -2.30 9.12
N LYS A 211 15.83 -1.57 9.94
CA LYS A 211 15.28 -0.53 10.83
C LYS A 211 14.58 0.57 10.04
N ILE A 212 15.16 1.01 8.92
CA ILE A 212 14.57 2.05 8.06
C ILE A 212 13.35 1.51 7.30
N LEU A 213 13.46 0.32 6.70
CA LEU A 213 12.36 -0.27 5.94
C LEU A 213 11.12 -0.53 6.80
N LYS A 214 11.29 -0.88 8.10
CA LYS A 214 10.18 -1.04 9.05
C LYS A 214 9.30 0.20 9.17
N TRP A 215 9.84 1.41 8.97
CA TRP A 215 9.04 2.63 9.01
C TRP A 215 8.01 2.71 7.87
N ASN A 216 8.15 1.94 6.78
CA ASN A 216 7.14 1.89 5.72
C ASN A 216 5.81 1.28 6.21
N TRP A 217 5.79 0.51 7.31
CA TRP A 217 4.55 0.06 7.93
C TRP A 217 3.68 1.23 8.44
N ILE A 218 4.26 2.41 8.69
CA ILE A 218 3.48 3.59 9.07
C ILE A 218 2.53 4.01 7.96
N LEU A 219 2.90 3.89 6.69
CA LEU A 219 2.00 4.21 5.57
C LEU A 219 0.75 3.31 5.62
N VAL A 220 0.95 2.02 5.81
CA VAL A 220 -0.15 1.04 5.92
C VAL A 220 -1.01 1.33 7.15
N ALA A 221 -0.38 1.62 8.29
CA ALA A 221 -1.08 1.95 9.52
C ALA A 221 -1.91 3.23 9.39
N ILE A 222 -1.37 4.28 8.76
CA ILE A 222 -2.11 5.52 8.50
C ILE A 222 -3.30 5.26 7.58
N TRP A 223 -3.11 4.51 6.50
CA TRP A 223 -4.20 4.17 5.58
C TRP A 223 -5.32 3.39 6.29
N GLY A 224 -4.95 2.36 7.06
CA GLY A 224 -5.91 1.56 7.84
C GLY A 224 -6.62 2.38 8.92
N PHE A 225 -5.91 3.31 9.56
CA PHE A 225 -6.50 4.23 10.53
C PHE A 225 -7.49 5.20 9.89
N CYS A 226 -7.15 5.77 8.73
CA CYS A 226 -8.07 6.63 7.97
C CYS A 226 -9.32 5.86 7.51
N LEU A 227 -9.16 4.59 7.13
CA LEU A 227 -10.27 3.71 6.81
C LEU A 227 -11.20 3.53 8.03
N ILE A 228 -10.64 3.29 9.22
CA ILE A 228 -11.42 3.19 10.46
C ILE A 228 -12.10 4.52 10.79
N LEU A 229 -11.40 5.65 10.67
CA LEU A 229 -11.98 6.98 10.87
C LEU A 229 -13.16 7.24 9.93
N SER A 230 -13.09 6.76 8.68
CA SER A 230 -14.17 6.92 7.71
C SER A 230 -15.46 6.18 8.09
N SER A 231 -15.40 5.21 9.01
CA SER A 231 -16.59 4.50 9.51
C SER A 231 -17.40 5.29 10.52
N PHE A 232 -16.82 6.28 11.20
CA PHE A 232 -17.53 7.08 12.21
C PHE A 232 -18.49 8.10 11.62
N GLY A 233 -18.30 8.44 10.34
CA GLY A 233 -19.08 9.46 9.68
C GLY A 233 -18.72 10.88 10.13
N ALA A 234 -18.85 11.85 9.23
CA ALA A 234 -18.80 13.26 9.58
C ALA A 234 -19.64 14.07 8.61
N ASP A 235 -20.37 15.05 9.14
CA ASP A 235 -21.03 16.04 8.29
C ASP A 235 -20.00 17.04 7.78
N TYR A 236 -20.19 17.45 6.52
CA TYR A 236 -19.39 18.50 5.93
C TYR A 236 -19.87 19.85 6.46
N SER A 237 -18.93 20.72 6.88
CA SER A 237 -19.27 22.11 7.24
C SER A 237 -19.44 23.02 6.03
N PHE A 238 -19.16 22.50 4.83
CA PHE A 238 -19.40 23.16 3.55
C PHE A 238 -20.47 22.40 2.77
N ASN A 239 -21.12 23.04 1.81
CA ASN A 239 -22.11 22.37 0.95
C ASN A 239 -21.39 21.51 -0.12
N PRO A 240 -21.34 20.17 0.01
CA PRO A 240 -20.61 19.32 -0.92
C PRO A 240 -21.29 19.25 -2.29
N ALA A 241 -22.62 19.47 -2.36
CA ALA A 241 -23.42 19.35 -3.57
C ALA A 241 -23.04 20.39 -4.65
N GLY A 242 -22.47 21.52 -4.26
CA GLY A 242 -21.98 22.53 -5.21
C GLY A 242 -20.60 22.21 -5.81
N GLY A 243 -19.82 21.35 -5.16
CA GLY A 243 -18.41 21.07 -5.52
C GLY A 243 -18.20 19.68 -6.14
N LEU A 244 -18.53 18.62 -5.40
CA LEU A 244 -18.27 17.24 -5.78
C LEU A 244 -19.49 16.39 -5.41
N ALA A 245 -20.27 16.01 -6.42
CA ALA A 245 -21.48 15.19 -6.23
C ALA A 245 -21.16 13.84 -5.57
N GLN A 246 -19.95 13.33 -5.79
CA GLN A 246 -19.46 12.06 -5.22
C GLN A 246 -19.34 12.07 -3.69
N LEU A 247 -19.21 13.22 -3.04
CA LEU A 247 -19.04 13.30 -1.58
C LEU A 247 -20.28 12.87 -0.79
N GLY A 248 -21.45 12.83 -1.44
CA GLY A 248 -22.72 12.54 -0.80
C GLY A 248 -23.09 13.59 0.26
N LYS A 249 -23.94 13.20 1.21
CA LYS A 249 -24.37 14.07 2.32
C LYS A 249 -23.42 14.04 3.52
N SER A 250 -22.72 12.92 3.70
CA SER A 250 -21.80 12.72 4.81
C SER A 250 -20.53 12.01 4.34
N TYR A 251 -19.45 12.25 5.07
CA TYR A 251 -18.22 11.49 4.93
C TYR A 251 -18.44 10.07 5.43
N GLY A 252 -17.95 9.09 4.68
CA GLY A 252 -18.10 7.67 4.98
C GLY A 252 -17.03 6.84 4.28
N ILE A 253 -17.01 5.53 4.53
CA ILE A 253 -16.03 4.62 3.92
C ILE A 253 -16.09 4.59 2.39
N GLY A 254 -17.29 4.63 1.82
CA GLY A 254 -17.47 4.68 0.36
C GLY A 254 -16.94 5.97 -0.24
N THR A 255 -17.13 7.09 0.45
CA THR A 255 -16.59 8.39 0.06
C THR A 255 -15.06 8.41 0.17
N TYR A 256 -14.50 7.92 1.28
CA TYR A 256 -13.05 7.83 1.48
C TYR A 256 -12.39 7.01 0.37
N ILE A 257 -12.85 5.77 0.14
CA ILE A 257 -12.30 4.91 -0.92
C ILE A 257 -12.54 5.51 -2.31
N GLY A 258 -13.74 6.07 -2.55
CA GLY A 258 -14.11 6.60 -3.85
C GLY A 258 -13.32 7.84 -4.28
N ILE A 259 -12.86 8.66 -3.33
CA ILE A 259 -12.03 9.82 -3.65
C ILE A 259 -10.59 9.41 -3.96
N LEU A 260 -10.08 8.29 -3.41
CA LEU A 260 -8.70 7.89 -3.62
C LEU A 260 -8.45 7.48 -5.08
N GLY A 261 -7.49 8.15 -5.70
CA GLY A 261 -7.02 7.87 -7.05
C GLY A 261 -5.92 6.81 -7.09
N TYR A 262 -5.54 6.40 -8.30
CA TYR A 262 -4.53 5.35 -8.51
C TYR A 262 -3.13 5.73 -8.02
N GLY A 263 -2.78 7.03 -7.98
CA GLY A 263 -1.52 7.50 -7.42
C GLY A 263 -1.36 7.14 -5.95
N PHE A 264 -2.44 7.24 -5.17
CA PHE A 264 -2.45 6.82 -3.77
C PHE A 264 -2.19 5.31 -3.63
N TYR A 265 -2.88 4.48 -4.43
CA TYR A 265 -2.71 3.03 -4.39
C TYR A 265 -1.32 2.57 -4.84
N LEU A 266 -0.71 3.26 -5.82
CA LEU A 266 0.69 3.02 -6.20
C LEU A 266 1.65 3.35 -5.06
N ALA A 267 1.42 4.45 -4.34
CA ALA A 267 2.21 4.81 -3.16
C ALA A 267 2.08 3.74 -2.07
N LEU A 268 0.85 3.29 -1.80
CA LEU A 268 0.56 2.26 -0.81
C LEU A 268 1.23 0.93 -1.18
N ALA A 269 1.12 0.50 -2.44
CA ALA A 269 1.73 -0.74 -2.92
C ALA A 269 3.27 -0.69 -2.81
N ALA A 270 3.90 0.41 -3.22
CA ALA A 270 5.34 0.61 -3.09
C ALA A 270 5.79 0.60 -1.61
N GLY A 271 5.02 1.25 -0.74
CA GLY A 271 5.24 1.23 0.71
C GLY A 271 5.15 -0.17 1.31
N ILE A 272 4.12 -0.95 0.94
CA ILE A 272 3.94 -2.35 1.38
C ILE A 272 5.13 -3.21 0.92
N MET A 273 5.56 -3.10 -0.34
CA MET A 273 6.70 -3.86 -0.85
C MET A 273 7.98 -3.58 -0.04
N ASN A 274 8.24 -2.31 0.27
CA ASN A 274 9.37 -1.93 1.13
C ASN A 274 9.22 -2.49 2.56
N ALA A 275 8.02 -2.43 3.12
CA ALA A 275 7.71 -2.91 4.47
C ALA A 275 7.85 -4.43 4.61
N VAL A 276 7.37 -5.19 3.61
CA VAL A 276 7.48 -6.66 3.56
C VAL A 276 8.93 -7.07 3.49
N LYS A 277 9.76 -6.38 2.69
CA LYS A 277 11.19 -6.67 2.65
C LYS A 277 11.88 -6.47 4.00
N ALA A 278 11.39 -5.54 4.83
CA ALA A 278 11.88 -5.35 6.20
C ALA A 278 11.62 -6.55 7.12
N SER A 279 10.59 -7.35 6.83
CA SER A 279 10.24 -8.54 7.61
C SER A 279 11.08 -9.75 7.22
N GLU A 280 11.57 -9.78 5.98
CA GLU A 280 12.40 -10.88 5.45
C GLU A 280 13.87 -10.76 5.87
N ILE A 281 14.43 -9.54 5.84
CA ILE A 281 15.78 -9.22 6.37
C ILE A 281 15.78 -9.41 7.88
#